data_AF-A0A837AQ31-F1
#
_entry.id   AF-A0A837AQ31-F1
#
_cell.length_a   1.000
_cell.length_b   1.000
_cell.length_c   1.000
_cell.angle_alpha   90.00
_cell.angle_beta   90.00
_cell.angle_gamma   90.00
#
_symmetry.space_group_name_H-M   'P 1'
#
loop_
_entity.id
_entity.type
_entity.pdbx_description
1 polymer ?
#
loop_
_entity_poly.entity_id
_entity_poly.type
_entity_poly.pdbx_seq_one_letter_code
_entity_poly.pdbx_strand_id
1 'polypeptide(L)'
;RHLIQEERERAKWKGSEGSPLKDQAKMIKLHFEEARAITGLDLQTSEQIYRHLMLDDTHDRALSESLERSGYLTLWRVDVEKNPWRYDASVLLSMG
;
A
#
# COMPACT_ATOMS: atom_id res chain seq x y z
N ARG A 1 -0.86 -7.25 -19.66
CA ARG A 1 -0.03 -7.38 -18.43
C ARG A 1 -0.65 -6.62 -17.25
N HIS A 2 -1.12 -5.38 -17.42
CA HIS A 2 -1.74 -4.57 -16.33
C HIS A 2 -3.03 -5.20 -15.75
N LEU A 3 -3.97 -5.65 -16.59
CA LEU A 3 -5.22 -6.30 -16.16
C LEU A 3 -5.03 -7.54 -15.26
N ILE A 4 -4.00 -8.36 -15.51
CA ILE A 4 -3.69 -9.56 -14.71
C ILE A 4 -3.20 -9.19 -13.31
N GLN A 5 -2.50 -8.05 -13.18
CA GLN A 5 -2.02 -7.55 -11.90
C GLN A 5 -3.16 -6.95 -11.08
N GLU A 6 -4.06 -6.21 -11.74
CA GLU A 6 -5.26 -5.64 -11.12
C GLU A 6 -6.22 -6.72 -10.60
N GLU A 7 -6.44 -7.80 -11.36
CA GLU A 7 -7.29 -8.92 -10.93
C GLU A 7 -6.66 -9.68 -9.75
N ARG A 8 -5.33 -9.85 -9.74
CA ARG A 8 -4.60 -10.44 -8.60
C ARG A 8 -4.69 -9.57 -7.36
N GLU A 9 -4.58 -8.26 -7.50
CA GLU A 9 -4.76 -7.31 -6.41
C GLU A 9 -6.20 -7.37 -5.90
N ARG A 10 -7.23 -7.26 -6.75
CA ARG A 10 -8.65 -7.40 -6.37
C ARG A 10 -8.94 -8.70 -5.62
N ALA A 11 -8.38 -9.82 -6.07
CA ALA A 11 -8.55 -11.12 -5.40
C ALA A 11 -7.94 -11.14 -3.99
N LYS A 12 -6.81 -10.44 -3.78
CA LYS A 12 -6.17 -10.25 -2.47
C LYS A 12 -7.10 -9.53 -1.47
N TRP A 13 -8.00 -8.68 -1.96
CA TRP A 13 -8.83 -7.77 -1.15
C TRP A 13 -10.29 -8.21 -0.94
N LYS A 14 -10.77 -9.20 -1.70
CA LYS A 14 -12.12 -9.78 -1.52
C LYS A 14 -12.32 -10.44 -0.15
N GLY A 15 -11.24 -10.77 0.56
CA GLY A 15 -11.28 -11.37 1.90
C GLY A 15 -11.09 -10.39 3.08
N SER A 16 -10.92 -9.07 2.85
CA SER A 16 -10.79 -8.13 3.97
C SER A 16 -12.17 -7.68 4.48
N GLU A 17 -12.62 -8.34 5.53
CA GLU A 17 -13.71 -7.88 6.42
C GLU A 17 -13.20 -6.85 7.46
N GLY A 18 -11.90 -6.55 7.45
CA GLY A 18 -11.21 -5.74 8.45
C GLY A 18 -11.21 -4.23 8.19
N SER A 19 -10.89 -3.47 9.24
CA SER A 19 -10.62 -2.02 9.17
C SER A 19 -9.51 -1.73 8.15
N PRO A 20 -9.71 -0.80 7.19
CA PRO A 20 -8.68 -0.41 6.21
C PRO A 20 -7.34 -0.04 6.83
N LEU A 21 -7.35 0.50 8.06
CA LEU A 21 -6.14 0.83 8.81
C LEU A 21 -5.30 -0.39 9.17
N LYS A 22 -5.94 -1.53 9.49
CA LYS A 22 -5.23 -2.79 9.77
C LYS A 22 -4.56 -3.33 8.51
N ASP A 23 -5.25 -3.23 7.37
CA ASP A 23 -4.71 -3.66 6.09
C ASP A 23 -3.52 -2.78 5.67
N GLN A 24 -3.64 -1.45 5.82
CA GLN A 24 -2.53 -0.51 5.62
C GLN A 24 -1.32 -0.86 6.48
N ALA A 25 -1.52 -1.09 7.77
CA ALA A 25 -0.44 -1.41 8.70
C ALA A 25 0.29 -2.69 8.30
N LYS A 26 -0.43 -3.72 7.82
CA LYS A 26 0.16 -4.96 7.34
C LYS A 26 1.02 -4.75 6.09
N MET A 27 0.56 -3.95 5.13
CA MET A 27 1.30 -3.67 3.89
C MET A 27 2.57 -2.87 4.17
N ILE A 28 2.47 -1.83 4.98
CA ILE A 28 3.61 -1.00 5.37
C ILE A 28 4.64 -1.85 6.13
N LYS A 29 4.18 -2.73 7.04
CA LYS A 29 5.08 -3.64 7.75
C LYS A 29 5.86 -4.55 6.80
N LEU A 30 5.19 -5.12 5.80
CA LEU A 30 5.84 -5.95 4.78
C LEU A 30 6.88 -5.15 3.98
N HIS A 31 6.56 -3.92 3.58
CA HIS A 31 7.50 -3.05 2.89
C HIS A 31 8.72 -2.73 3.75
N PHE A 32 8.55 -2.47 5.05
CA PHE A 32 9.68 -2.24 5.95
C PHE A 32 10.54 -3.50 6.18
N GLU A 33 9.92 -4.68 6.25
CA GLU A 33 10.66 -5.95 6.30
C GLU A 33 11.52 -6.16 5.06
N GLU A 34 10.96 -5.93 3.86
CA GLU A 34 11.72 -6.00 2.61
C GLU A 34 12.79 -4.91 2.53
N ALA A 35 12.51 -3.68 2.99
CA ALA A 35 13.47 -2.59 2.98
C ALA A 35 14.71 -2.90 3.84
N ARG A 36 14.52 -3.52 5.02
CA ARG A 36 15.64 -4.00 5.85
C ARG A 36 16.43 -5.11 5.16
N ALA A 37 15.76 -6.02 4.46
CA ALA A 37 16.42 -7.10 3.72
C ALA A 37 17.23 -6.57 2.52
N ILE A 38 16.72 -5.55 1.81
CA ILE A 38 17.37 -4.94 0.65
C ILE A 38 18.60 -4.13 1.05
N THR A 39 18.48 -3.33 2.12
CA THR A 39 19.50 -2.35 2.50
C THR A 39 20.48 -2.85 3.56
N GLY A 40 20.12 -3.89 4.32
CA GLY A 40 20.86 -4.33 5.50
C GLY A 40 20.80 -3.37 6.69
N LEU A 41 19.99 -2.30 6.60
CA LEU A 41 19.84 -1.28 7.63
C LEU A 41 18.56 -1.51 8.44
N ASP A 42 18.51 -1.03 9.68
CA ASP A 42 17.33 -1.11 10.53
C ASP A 42 16.32 0.01 10.24
N LEU A 43 15.73 -0.01 9.04
CA LEU A 43 14.72 0.96 8.61
C LEU A 43 13.34 0.58 9.18
N GLN A 44 12.75 1.49 9.95
CA GLN A 44 11.50 1.32 10.70
C GLN A 44 10.41 2.31 10.30
N THR A 45 10.75 3.37 9.55
CA THR A 45 9.80 4.38 9.09
C THR A 45 10.00 4.73 7.62
N SER A 46 8.94 5.21 6.96
CA SER A 46 9.02 5.69 5.58
C SER A 46 10.01 6.85 5.44
N GLU A 47 10.14 7.69 6.47
CA GLU A 47 11.10 8.78 6.48
C GLU A 47 12.55 8.28 6.47
N GLN A 48 12.86 7.20 7.18
CA GLN A 48 14.20 6.60 7.15
C GLN A 48 14.51 6.02 5.77
N ILE A 49 13.55 5.38 5.12
CA ILE A 49 13.68 4.89 3.74
C ILE A 49 13.91 6.06 2.77
N TYR A 50 13.13 7.14 2.90
CA TYR A 50 13.31 8.35 2.09
C TYR A 50 14.70 8.97 2.27
N ARG A 51 15.14 9.15 3.52
CA ARG A 51 16.48 9.71 3.81
C ARG A 51 17.60 8.84 3.26
N HIS A 52 17.47 7.51 3.34
CA HIS A 52 18.40 6.56 2.73
C HIS A 52 18.52 6.79 1.22
N LEU A 53 17.39 6.87 0.52
CA LEU A 53 17.34 7.10 -0.93
C LEU A 53 17.83 8.49 -1.36
N MET A 54 17.73 9.50 -0.50
CA MET A 54 18.28 10.84 -0.78
C MET A 54 19.81 10.90 -0.68
N LEU A 55 20.44 9.97 0.03
CA LEU A 55 21.89 9.89 0.13
C LEU A 55 22.49 9.07 -1.01
N ASP A 56 21.81 8.00 -1.42
CA ASP A 56 22.25 7.06 -2.45
C ASP A 56 21.03 6.36 -3.08
N ASP A 57 20.91 6.42 -4.41
CA ASP A 57 19.80 5.85 -5.17
C ASP A 57 19.99 4.38 -5.55
N THR A 58 21.10 3.74 -5.12
CA THR A 58 21.43 2.33 -5.39
C THR A 58 20.25 1.38 -5.12
N HIS A 59 19.40 1.69 -4.14
CA HIS A 59 18.27 0.84 -3.73
C HIS A 59 16.90 1.33 -4.23
N ASP A 60 16.84 2.44 -4.98
CA ASP A 60 15.60 3.10 -5.38
C ASP A 60 14.62 2.14 -6.05
N ARG A 61 15.05 1.52 -7.15
CA ARG A 61 14.23 0.58 -7.90
C ARG A 61 13.71 -0.59 -7.04
N ALA A 62 14.59 -1.20 -6.23
CA ALA A 62 14.21 -2.35 -5.43
C ALA A 62 13.17 -1.98 -4.35
N LEU A 63 13.31 -0.81 -3.76
CA LEU A 63 12.39 -0.28 -2.75
C LEU A 63 11.06 0.18 -3.38
N SER A 64 11.07 0.78 -4.59
CA SER A 64 9.85 1.10 -5.32
C SER A 64 9.06 -0.17 -5.68
N GLU A 65 9.73 -1.18 -6.23
CA GLU A 65 9.09 -2.45 -6.57
C GLU A 65 8.55 -3.17 -5.31
N SER A 66 9.23 -3.04 -4.16
CA SER A 66 8.73 -3.52 -2.86
C SER A 66 7.44 -2.83 -2.44
N LEU A 67 7.40 -1.49 -2.52
CA LEU A 67 6.22 -0.72 -2.16
C LEU A 67 5.03 -1.04 -3.06
N GLU A 68 5.25 -1.22 -4.36
CA GLU A 68 4.22 -1.66 -5.31
C GLU A 68 3.67 -3.04 -4.95
N ARG A 69 4.55 -4.05 -4.75
CA ARG A 69 4.14 -5.42 -4.41
C ARG A 69 3.40 -5.52 -3.07
N SER A 70 3.67 -4.61 -2.15
CA SER A 70 2.97 -4.54 -0.86
C SER A 70 1.46 -4.35 -1.04
N GLY A 71 1.02 -3.70 -2.13
CA GLY A 71 -0.36 -3.33 -2.39
C GLY A 71 -0.81 -2.03 -1.69
N TYR A 72 0.10 -1.34 -1.00
CA TYR A 72 -0.20 -0.08 -0.32
C TYR A 72 -0.71 0.99 -1.29
N LEU A 73 -0.06 1.11 -2.46
CA LEU A 73 -0.38 2.13 -3.46
C LEU A 73 -1.76 1.93 -4.11
N THR A 74 -2.35 0.73 -4.02
CA THR A 74 -3.63 0.42 -4.67
C THR A 74 -4.77 0.15 -3.70
N LEU A 75 -4.50 0.13 -2.39
CA LEU A 75 -5.52 -0.11 -1.36
C LEU A 75 -6.68 0.89 -1.42
N TRP A 76 -6.39 2.17 -1.69
CA TRP A 76 -7.40 3.22 -1.72
C TRP A 76 -8.52 2.91 -2.72
N ARG A 77 -8.21 2.23 -3.84
CA ARG A 77 -9.21 1.85 -4.85
C ARG A 77 -10.26 0.91 -4.26
N VAL A 78 -9.82 -0.02 -3.42
CA VAL A 78 -10.70 -0.95 -2.73
C VAL A 78 -11.52 -0.25 -1.67
N ASP A 79 -10.94 0.68 -0.91
CA ASP A 79 -11.71 1.43 0.10
C ASP A 79 -12.77 2.32 -0.54
N VAL A 80 -12.48 2.93 -1.70
CA VAL A 80 -13.47 3.66 -2.49
C VAL A 80 -14.61 2.75 -2.97
N GLU A 81 -14.29 1.56 -3.47
CA GLU A 81 -15.31 0.59 -3.92
C GLU A 81 -16.19 0.09 -2.75
N LYS A 82 -15.60 -0.16 -1.58
CA LYS A 82 -16.32 -0.67 -0.39
C LYS A 82 -17.06 0.42 0.39
N ASN A 83 -16.49 1.63 0.46
CA ASN A 83 -16.96 2.74 1.29
C ASN A 83 -17.10 4.04 0.47
N PRO A 84 -17.90 4.04 -0.62
CA PRO A 84 -17.99 5.19 -1.52
C PRO A 84 -18.45 6.47 -0.83
N TRP A 85 -19.29 6.35 0.21
CA TRP A 85 -19.79 7.46 1.04
C TRP A 85 -18.69 8.26 1.76
N ARG A 86 -17.49 7.70 1.97
CA ARG A 86 -16.34 8.43 2.54
C ARG A 86 -15.72 9.41 1.55
N TYR A 87 -15.95 9.19 0.27
CA TYR A 87 -15.28 9.89 -0.83
C TYR A 87 -16.25 10.72 -1.67
N ASP A 88 -17.56 10.42 -1.60
CA ASP A 88 -18.60 11.15 -2.27
C ASP A 88 -19.71 11.55 -1.30
N ALA A 89 -19.82 12.86 -1.03
CA ALA A 89 -20.83 13.41 -0.13
C ALA A 89 -22.26 13.21 -0.67
N SER A 90 -22.47 13.13 -1.99
CA SER A 90 -23.80 12.85 -2.56
C SER A 90 -24.27 11.45 -2.22
N VAL A 91 -23.35 10.47 -2.25
CA VAL A 91 -23.63 9.09 -1.84
C VAL A 91 -24.00 9.07 -0.36
N LEU A 92 -23.22 9.73 0.50
CA LEU A 92 -23.53 9.85 1.93
C LEU A 92 -24.93 10.44 2.18
N LEU A 93 -25.27 11.53 1.48
CA LEU A 93 -26.57 12.20 1.65
C LEU A 93 -27.75 11.39 1.09
N SER A 94 -27.51 10.54 0.08
CA SER A 94 -28.52 9.62 -0.47
C SER A 94 -28.78 8.39 0.41
N MET A 95 -27.94 8.14 1.42
CA MET A 95 -28.12 7.05 2.39
C MET A 95 -29.09 7.41 3.52
N GLY A 96 -29.65 8.64 3.51
CA GLY A 96 -30.64 9.14 4.48
C GLY A 96 -32.09 8.97 4.03
#